data_AF-A0A3M1SAZ6-F1
#
_entry.id   AF-A0A3M1SAZ6-F1
#
_cell.length_a   1.000
_cell.length_b   1.000
_cell.length_c   1.000
_cell.angle_alpha   90.00
_cell.angle_beta   90.00
_cell.angle_gamma   90.00
#
_symmetry.space_group_name_H-M   'P 1'
#
loop_
_entity.id
_entity.type
_entity.pdbx_description
1 polymer ?
#
loop_
_entity_poly.entity_id
_entity_poly.type
_entity_poly.pdbx_seq_one_letter_code
_entity_poly.pdbx_strand_id
1 'polypeptide(L)'
;MNFKLFLFGVILLTMLVVSSCFFFKYPRDGIYLIPKGYTGDVIILFNQPDGVVPEVENGLYVYKIPENGIMKVKIKGYTGIVNLAYYYVDENNERQKIEYLRITGSTDIYGKPKDKFDGAINQDEYENGIFVMNAGGLGSFNTKSDRIQFTTFTVGHPKDSTRLYDKMQERLTEIQLRFLRDH
;
A
#
# COMPACT_ATOMS: atom_id res chain seq x y z
N MET A 1 -20.14 -55.30 9.43
CA MET A 1 -20.07 -53.96 8.81
C MET A 1 -19.54 -54.14 7.39
N ASN A 2 -20.30 -53.71 6.36
CA ASN A 2 -19.93 -53.97 4.97
C ASN A 2 -18.64 -53.23 4.61
N PHE A 3 -17.58 -53.95 4.26
CA PHE A 3 -16.27 -53.39 3.90
C PHE A 3 -16.38 -52.30 2.81
N LYS A 4 -17.31 -52.49 1.85
CA LYS A 4 -17.62 -51.48 0.82
C LYS A 4 -18.24 -50.20 1.38
N LEU A 5 -19.07 -50.28 2.42
CA LEU A 5 -19.71 -49.13 3.08
C LEU A 5 -18.71 -48.35 3.93
N PHE A 6 -17.77 -49.06 4.55
CA PHE A 6 -16.65 -48.46 5.28
C PHE A 6 -15.70 -47.72 4.32
N LEU A 7 -15.35 -48.33 3.18
CA LEU A 7 -14.49 -47.69 2.16
C LEU A 7 -15.14 -46.42 1.58
N PHE A 8 -16.44 -46.46 1.32
CA PHE A 8 -17.18 -45.31 0.80
C PHE A 8 -17.22 -44.15 1.81
N GLY A 9 -17.39 -44.47 3.10
CA GLY A 9 -17.35 -43.48 4.18
C GLY A 9 -15.98 -42.81 4.33
N VAL A 10 -14.88 -43.58 4.21
CA VAL A 10 -13.51 -43.03 4.29
C VAL A 10 -13.20 -42.13 3.10
N ILE A 11 -13.64 -42.48 1.89
CA ILE A 11 -13.44 -41.67 0.67
C ILE A 11 -14.24 -40.35 0.73
N LEU A 12 -15.46 -40.39 1.25
CA LEU A 12 -16.30 -39.20 1.40
C LEU A 12 -15.75 -38.25 2.47
N LEU A 13 -15.21 -38.82 3.56
CA LEU A 13 -14.54 -38.07 4.62
C LEU A 13 -13.23 -37.43 4.14
N THR A 14 -12.43 -38.13 3.34
CA THR A 14 -11.19 -37.55 2.79
C THR A 14 -11.48 -36.41 1.82
N MET A 15 -12.49 -36.52 0.94
CA MET A 15 -12.91 -35.42 0.06
C MET A 15 -13.35 -34.16 0.81
N LEU A 16 -14.02 -34.30 1.96
CA LEU A 16 -14.40 -33.17 2.80
C LEU A 16 -13.19 -32.45 3.42
N VAL A 17 -12.13 -33.19 3.78
CA VAL A 17 -10.94 -32.62 4.42
C VAL A 17 -10.01 -31.94 3.41
N VAL A 18 -9.94 -32.38 2.15
CA VAL A 18 -9.08 -31.72 1.13
C VAL A 18 -9.68 -30.39 0.63
N SER A 19 -11.00 -30.18 0.78
CA SER A 19 -11.67 -28.96 0.32
C SER A 19 -11.30 -27.72 1.16
N SER A 20 -10.87 -27.91 2.41
CA SER A 20 -10.52 -26.80 3.32
C SER A 20 -9.11 -26.24 3.13
N CYS A 21 -8.23 -26.89 2.37
CA CYS A 21 -6.83 -26.45 2.18
C CYS A 21 -6.63 -25.40 1.06
N PHE A 22 -7.65 -25.06 0.27
CA PHE A 22 -7.49 -24.21 -0.91
C PHE A 22 -7.96 -22.76 -0.76
N PHE A 23 -8.33 -22.33 0.45
CA PHE A 23 -8.90 -21.00 0.67
C PHE A 23 -7.97 -19.97 1.34
N PHE A 24 -6.64 -20.17 1.29
CA PHE A 24 -5.70 -19.10 1.64
C PHE A 24 -5.62 -18.08 0.51
N LYS A 25 -6.63 -17.22 0.42
CA LYS A 25 -6.62 -16.06 -0.44
C LYS A 25 -5.67 -15.04 0.19
N TYR A 26 -4.50 -14.84 -0.43
CA TYR A 26 -3.55 -13.83 0.03
C TYR A 26 -4.24 -12.47 0.18
N PRO A 27 -3.97 -11.72 1.26
CA PRO A 27 -4.46 -10.35 1.43
C PRO A 27 -4.17 -9.53 0.17
N ARG A 28 -5.19 -8.82 -0.32
CA ARG A 28 -5.06 -7.92 -1.49
C ARG A 28 -5.10 -6.43 -1.12
N ASP A 29 -5.44 -6.15 0.13
CA ASP A 29 -5.62 -4.82 0.69
C ASP A 29 -4.67 -4.65 1.90
N GLY A 30 -4.42 -3.41 2.30
CA GLY A 30 -3.39 -3.06 3.28
C GLY A 30 -3.82 -2.02 4.31
N ILE A 31 -3.34 -2.22 5.54
CA ILE A 31 -3.34 -1.23 6.62
C ILE A 31 -1.95 -0.57 6.62
N TYR A 32 -1.90 0.75 6.49
CA TYR A 32 -0.66 1.52 6.48
C TYR A 32 -0.54 2.26 7.80
N LEU A 33 0.47 1.89 8.59
CA LEU A 33 0.77 2.51 9.88
C LEU A 33 1.94 3.47 9.68
N ILE A 34 1.65 4.76 9.75
CA ILE A 34 2.56 5.86 9.46
C ILE A 34 2.99 6.48 10.81
N PRO A 35 4.27 6.79 11.05
CA PRO A 35 4.68 7.41 12.30
C PRO A 35 3.96 8.74 12.54
N LYS A 36 3.45 8.97 13.75
CA LYS A 36 2.71 10.20 14.11
C LYS A 36 3.51 11.45 13.76
N GLY A 37 2.88 12.38 13.05
CA GLY A 37 3.50 13.64 12.62
C GLY A 37 4.37 13.53 11.35
N TYR A 38 4.53 12.33 10.79
CA TYR A 38 5.25 12.14 9.53
C TYR A 38 4.56 12.89 8.37
N THR A 39 5.33 13.69 7.64
CA THR A 39 4.91 14.31 6.38
C THR A 39 5.99 14.07 5.32
N GLY A 40 5.59 13.67 4.13
CA GLY A 40 6.53 13.27 3.09
C GLY A 40 6.02 12.16 2.19
N ASP A 41 6.93 11.56 1.45
CA ASP A 41 6.69 10.49 0.49
C ASP A 41 6.93 9.12 1.11
N VAL A 42 5.98 8.20 0.87
CA VAL A 42 6.11 6.80 1.24
C VAL A 42 6.33 5.97 -0.02
N ILE A 43 7.35 5.12 0.01
CA ILE A 43 7.72 4.19 -1.06
C ILE A 43 7.84 2.79 -0.47
N ILE A 44 7.03 1.86 -0.97
CA ILE A 44 7.10 0.45 -0.59
C ILE A 44 7.63 -0.34 -1.77
N LEU A 45 8.76 -1.02 -1.59
CA LEU A 45 9.41 -1.89 -2.56
C LEU A 45 9.06 -3.35 -2.28
N PHE A 46 8.52 -4.05 -3.26
CA PHE A 46 8.08 -5.45 -3.15
C PHE A 46 9.12 -6.43 -3.69
N ASN A 47 8.99 -7.71 -3.31
CA ASN A 47 9.92 -8.80 -3.65
C ASN A 47 11.39 -8.49 -3.29
N GLN A 48 11.63 -7.82 -2.18
CA GLN A 48 12.98 -7.49 -1.73
C GLN A 48 13.51 -8.60 -0.81
N PRO A 49 14.61 -9.32 -1.15
CA PRO A 49 15.14 -10.40 -0.32
C PRO A 49 15.56 -9.97 1.09
N ASP A 50 15.98 -8.71 1.23
CA ASP A 50 16.33 -8.05 2.50
C ASP A 50 15.15 -7.32 3.16
N GLY A 51 13.94 -7.44 2.59
CA GLY A 51 12.74 -6.81 3.13
C GLY A 51 12.15 -7.51 4.35
N VAL A 52 11.17 -6.87 4.98
CA VAL A 52 10.39 -7.48 6.06
C VAL A 52 9.24 -8.32 5.50
N VAL A 53 8.72 -9.26 6.30
CA VAL A 53 7.45 -9.92 6.02
C VAL A 53 6.35 -9.13 6.74
N PRO A 54 5.42 -8.49 6.04
CA PRO A 54 4.34 -7.75 6.70
C PRO A 54 3.49 -8.67 7.58
N GLU A 55 3.05 -8.15 8.71
CA GLU A 55 2.06 -8.81 9.55
C GLU A 55 0.71 -8.89 8.82
N VAL A 56 -0.16 -9.81 9.26
CA VAL A 56 -1.51 -9.96 8.70
C VAL A 56 -2.53 -9.75 9.81
N GLU A 57 -3.42 -8.79 9.62
CA GLU A 57 -4.51 -8.46 10.53
C GLU A 57 -5.83 -8.55 9.76
N ASN A 58 -6.77 -9.39 10.21
CA ASN A 58 -8.08 -9.56 9.56
C ASN A 58 -8.01 -9.85 8.04
N GLY A 59 -6.97 -10.55 7.60
CA GLY A 59 -6.75 -10.83 6.18
C GLY A 59 -6.25 -9.65 5.36
N LEU A 60 -5.69 -8.62 6.00
CA LEU A 60 -5.02 -7.45 5.41
C LEU A 60 -3.54 -7.45 5.77
N TYR A 61 -2.67 -7.03 4.85
CA TYR A 61 -1.26 -6.80 5.20
C TYR A 61 -1.11 -5.52 6.00
N VAL A 62 -0.30 -5.56 7.06
CA VAL A 62 0.03 -4.38 7.89
C VAL A 62 1.41 -3.87 7.51
N TYR A 63 1.45 -2.69 6.88
CA TYR A 63 2.66 -2.00 6.48
C TYR A 63 3.04 -0.95 7.53
N LYS A 64 4.02 -1.29 8.38
CA LYS A 64 4.62 -0.38 9.36
C LYS A 64 5.67 0.48 8.65
N ILE A 65 5.28 1.71 8.29
CA ILE A 65 6.12 2.63 7.52
C ILE A 65 7.25 3.15 8.40
N PRO A 66 8.52 2.99 8.01
CA PRO A 66 9.63 3.56 8.77
C PRO A 66 9.63 5.09 8.73
N GLU A 67 10.33 5.74 9.66
CA GLU A 67 10.44 7.22 9.73
C GLU A 67 11.02 7.85 8.47
N ASN A 68 11.83 7.11 7.71
CA ASN A 68 12.34 7.59 6.44
C ASN A 68 11.32 7.46 5.30
N GLY A 69 10.18 6.80 5.47
CA GLY A 69 9.17 6.58 4.43
C GLY A 69 9.51 5.50 3.39
N ILE A 70 10.65 4.80 3.49
CA ILE A 70 11.01 3.71 2.55
C ILE A 70 10.89 2.37 3.26
N MET A 71 9.99 1.52 2.76
CA MET A 71 9.80 0.16 3.27
C MET A 71 10.16 -0.87 2.21
N LYS A 72 10.94 -1.89 2.57
CA LYS A 72 11.18 -3.06 1.72
C LYS A 72 10.39 -4.25 2.26
N VAL A 73 9.72 -4.99 1.39
CA VAL A 73 8.96 -6.18 1.78
C VAL A 73 9.27 -7.38 0.89
N LYS A 74 9.25 -8.58 1.49
CA LYS A 74 9.52 -9.84 0.78
C LYS A 74 8.39 -10.31 -0.12
N ILE A 75 7.17 -9.86 0.15
CA ILE A 75 5.97 -10.28 -0.58
C ILE A 75 5.87 -9.59 -1.95
N LYS A 76 5.11 -10.20 -2.85
CA LYS A 76 4.81 -9.66 -4.18
C LYS A 76 3.75 -8.57 -4.11
N GLY A 77 3.96 -7.50 -4.89
CA GLY A 77 2.94 -6.47 -5.07
C GLY A 77 1.79 -6.97 -5.95
N TYR A 78 0.55 -6.61 -5.59
CA TYR A 78 -0.65 -7.00 -6.33
C TYR A 78 -1.34 -5.79 -6.97
N THR A 79 -1.70 -5.92 -8.25
CA THR A 79 -2.51 -4.95 -9.01
C THR A 79 -3.98 -5.20 -8.69
N GLY A 80 -4.49 -4.62 -7.62
CA GLY A 80 -5.90 -4.80 -7.22
C GLY A 80 -6.18 -4.36 -5.79
N ILE A 81 -5.40 -3.40 -5.29
CA ILE A 81 -5.60 -2.81 -3.97
C ILE A 81 -6.79 -1.86 -4.10
N VAL A 82 -7.90 -2.19 -3.46
CA VAL A 82 -9.17 -1.46 -3.57
C VAL A 82 -9.53 -0.78 -2.25
N ASN A 83 -9.09 -1.37 -1.11
CA ASN A 83 -9.31 -0.78 0.22
C ASN A 83 -7.98 -0.44 0.88
N LEU A 84 -7.75 0.85 1.07
CA LEU A 84 -6.55 1.38 1.69
C LEU A 84 -6.96 2.06 3.00
N ALA A 85 -6.47 1.55 4.13
CA ALA A 85 -6.71 2.17 5.42
C ALA A 85 -5.38 2.76 5.94
N TYR A 86 -5.36 4.07 6.15
CA TYR A 86 -4.18 4.81 6.59
C TYR A 86 -4.36 5.30 8.01
N TYR A 87 -3.34 5.11 8.83
CA TYR A 87 -3.33 5.54 10.22
C TYR A 87 -2.00 6.17 10.57
N TYR A 88 -2.02 7.26 11.32
CA TYR A 88 -0.91 7.59 12.18
C TYR A 88 -0.86 6.62 13.36
N VAL A 89 0.35 6.25 13.76
CA VAL A 89 0.62 5.49 14.98
C VAL A 89 1.62 6.21 15.85
N ASP A 90 1.37 6.25 17.14
CA ASP A 90 2.31 6.75 18.14
C ASP A 90 3.15 5.63 18.78
N GLU A 91 3.99 6.01 19.74
CA GLU A 91 4.86 5.09 20.48
C GLU A 91 4.09 4.01 21.26
N ASN A 92 2.81 4.26 21.59
CA ASN A 92 1.92 3.32 22.28
C ASN A 92 1.13 2.42 21.31
N ASN A 93 1.36 2.56 19.99
CA ASN A 93 0.59 1.92 18.92
C ASN A 93 -0.87 2.38 18.81
N GLU A 94 -1.22 3.56 19.35
CA GLU A 94 -2.55 4.12 19.16
C GLU A 94 -2.73 4.60 17.71
N ARG A 95 -3.84 4.21 17.08
CA ARG A 95 -4.12 4.49 15.66
C ARG A 95 -5.03 5.70 15.52
N GLN A 96 -4.57 6.73 14.80
CA GLN A 96 -5.39 7.85 14.35
C GLN A 96 -5.59 7.76 12.84
N LYS A 97 -6.84 7.65 12.37
CA LYS A 97 -7.13 7.53 10.93
C LYS A 97 -6.68 8.78 10.16
N ILE A 98 -6.11 8.57 8.97
CA ILE A 98 -5.81 9.60 7.99
C ILE A 98 -6.67 9.32 6.76
N GLU A 99 -7.42 10.32 6.31
CA GLU A 99 -8.25 10.16 5.12
C GLU A 99 -7.40 10.23 3.85
N TYR A 100 -7.79 9.42 2.86
CA TYR A 100 -7.24 9.51 1.52
C TYR A 100 -7.99 10.59 0.75
N LEU A 101 -7.25 11.60 0.27
CA LEU A 101 -7.79 12.64 -0.58
C LEU A 101 -7.40 12.34 -2.04
N ARG A 102 -8.41 12.01 -2.85
CA ARG A 102 -8.24 11.87 -4.29
C ARG A 102 -8.19 13.26 -4.93
N ILE A 103 -7.01 13.64 -5.43
CA ILE A 103 -6.85 14.89 -6.18
C ILE A 103 -7.12 14.59 -7.66
N THR A 104 -8.26 15.07 -8.17
CA THR A 104 -8.59 15.03 -9.60
C THR A 104 -8.44 16.41 -10.20
N GLY A 105 -7.49 16.61 -11.12
CA GLY A 105 -7.27 17.90 -11.77
C GLY A 105 -7.78 17.93 -13.21
N SER A 106 -8.62 18.92 -13.55
CA SER A 106 -8.32 19.76 -14.72
C SER A 106 -7.48 20.94 -14.20
N THR A 107 -6.59 21.51 -15.01
CA THR A 107 -5.90 22.77 -14.68
C THR A 107 -6.73 23.97 -15.13
N ASP A 108 -6.57 25.14 -14.50
CA ASP A 108 -7.02 26.40 -15.08
C ASP A 108 -6.08 26.86 -16.21
N ILE A 109 -6.43 27.96 -16.88
CA ILE A 109 -5.67 28.49 -18.04
C ILE A 109 -4.26 28.99 -17.69
N TYR A 110 -3.90 29.03 -16.40
CA TYR A 110 -2.60 29.41 -15.88
C TYR A 110 -1.81 28.21 -15.32
N GLY A 111 -2.31 26.98 -15.48
CA GLY A 111 -1.68 25.77 -14.99
C GLY A 111 -1.88 25.52 -13.50
N LYS A 112 -2.77 26.25 -12.81
CA LYS A 112 -3.12 25.95 -11.43
C LYS A 112 -4.12 24.78 -11.38
N PRO A 113 -4.02 23.85 -10.42
CA PRO A 113 -5.03 22.82 -10.23
C PRO A 113 -6.42 23.46 -10.07
N LYS A 114 -7.37 23.06 -10.91
CA LYS A 114 -8.78 23.38 -10.73
C LYS A 114 -9.35 22.31 -9.80
N ASP A 115 -9.14 22.56 -8.51
CA ASP A 115 -9.49 21.71 -7.38
C ASP A 115 -11.00 21.39 -7.38
N LYS A 116 -11.38 20.26 -7.99
CA LYS A 116 -12.65 19.60 -7.68
C LYS A 116 -12.33 18.32 -6.94
N PHE A 117 -12.62 18.34 -5.65
CA PHE A 117 -12.70 17.18 -4.79
C PHE A 117 -13.99 16.40 -5.11
N ASP A 118 -13.98 15.08 -4.93
CA ASP A 118 -15.25 14.40 -4.68
C ASP A 118 -15.75 14.87 -3.31
N GLY A 119 -17.02 15.27 -3.24
CA GLY A 119 -17.49 16.34 -2.34
C GLY A 119 -17.73 15.95 -0.88
N ALA A 120 -16.70 15.49 -0.15
CA ALA A 120 -16.83 15.09 1.26
C ALA A 120 -16.08 15.98 2.27
N ILE A 121 -15.16 16.85 1.85
CA ILE A 121 -14.40 17.73 2.76
C ILE A 121 -14.70 19.21 2.50
N ASN A 122 -14.71 20.01 3.56
CA ASN A 122 -14.91 21.46 3.46
C ASN A 122 -13.58 22.20 3.20
N GLN A 123 -13.66 23.51 2.91
CA GLN A 123 -12.49 24.33 2.57
C GLN A 123 -11.46 24.42 3.70
N ASP A 124 -11.90 24.51 4.96
CA ASP A 124 -11.00 24.59 6.12
C ASP A 124 -10.25 23.27 6.33
N GLU A 125 -10.96 22.14 6.18
CA GLU A 125 -10.35 20.81 6.20
C GLU A 125 -9.32 20.62 5.07
N TYR A 126 -9.60 21.17 3.89
CA TYR A 126 -8.64 21.16 2.79
C TYR A 126 -7.39 22.00 3.09
N GLU A 127 -7.54 23.18 3.67
CA GLU A 127 -6.43 24.11 3.91
C GLU A 127 -5.54 23.66 5.07
N ASN A 128 -6.14 23.09 6.11
CA ASN A 128 -5.49 22.81 7.38
C ASN A 128 -5.31 21.31 7.68
N GLY A 129 -6.03 20.44 6.98
CA GLY A 129 -5.96 18.99 7.17
C GLY A 129 -4.68 18.35 6.62
N ILE A 130 -4.40 17.15 7.13
CA ILE A 130 -3.35 16.25 6.64
C ILE A 130 -4.02 15.04 6.03
N PHE A 131 -3.62 14.71 4.81
CA PHE A 131 -4.22 13.62 4.04
C PHE A 131 -3.16 12.72 3.45
N VAL A 132 -3.59 11.50 3.12
CA VAL A 132 -2.88 10.68 2.15
C VAL A 132 -3.31 11.09 0.75
N MET A 133 -2.35 11.35 -0.12
CA MET A 133 -2.56 11.86 -1.47
C MET A 133 -1.61 11.15 -2.44
N ASN A 134 -1.80 11.38 -3.74
CA ASN A 134 -0.89 10.87 -4.79
C ASN A 134 -0.64 9.36 -4.70
N ALA A 135 -1.59 8.61 -4.13
CA ALA A 135 -1.49 7.17 -4.00
C ALA A 135 -1.53 6.55 -5.39
N GLY A 136 -0.39 6.01 -5.81
CA GLY A 136 -0.25 5.31 -7.06
C GLY A 136 -0.73 3.86 -6.96
N GLY A 137 -1.13 3.30 -8.09
CA GLY A 137 -1.24 1.85 -8.23
C GLY A 137 0.12 1.16 -8.11
N LEU A 138 0.16 -0.13 -8.43
CA LEU A 138 1.42 -0.86 -8.45
C LEU A 138 2.26 -0.44 -9.66
N GLY A 139 3.35 0.29 -9.40
CA GLY A 139 4.38 0.64 -10.36
C GLY A 139 5.46 -0.43 -10.46
N SER A 140 6.32 -0.29 -11.47
CA SER A 140 7.53 -1.11 -11.57
C SER A 140 8.61 -0.46 -12.42
N PHE A 141 9.86 -0.82 -12.16
CA PHE A 141 11.01 -0.51 -13.02
C PHE A 141 11.90 -1.74 -13.17
N ASN A 142 12.72 -1.76 -14.23
CA ASN A 142 13.65 -2.85 -14.49
C ASN A 142 15.04 -2.48 -13.95
N THR A 143 15.75 -3.47 -13.42
CA THR A 143 17.20 -3.45 -13.20
C THR A 143 17.88 -4.26 -14.31
N LYS A 144 19.19 -4.54 -14.22
CA LYS A 144 19.84 -5.42 -15.20
C LYS A 144 19.38 -6.87 -15.09
N SER A 145 18.98 -7.29 -13.90
CA SER A 145 18.70 -8.70 -13.56
C SER A 145 17.25 -8.97 -13.16
N ASP A 146 16.51 -7.94 -12.72
CA ASP A 146 15.20 -8.09 -12.09
C ASP A 146 14.22 -6.99 -12.48
N ARG A 147 12.94 -7.21 -12.14
CA ARG A 147 11.89 -6.20 -12.18
C ARG A 147 11.43 -5.86 -10.76
N ILE A 148 11.69 -4.64 -10.33
CA ILE A 148 11.28 -4.15 -9.01
C ILE A 148 9.88 -3.59 -9.11
N GLN A 149 8.98 -4.08 -8.26
CA GLN A 149 7.62 -3.56 -8.12
C GLN A 149 7.56 -2.63 -6.90
N PHE A 150 6.77 -1.58 -7.00
CA PHE A 150 6.63 -0.60 -5.92
C PHE A 150 5.22 0.01 -5.87
N THR A 151 4.87 0.59 -4.74
CA THR A 151 3.73 1.52 -4.62
C THR A 151 4.19 2.76 -3.88
N THR A 152 3.53 3.88 -4.13
CA THR A 152 3.85 5.17 -3.54
C THR A 152 2.60 5.92 -3.11
N PHE A 153 2.76 6.77 -2.11
CA PHE A 153 1.78 7.80 -1.75
C PHE A 153 2.50 8.92 -0.99
N THR A 154 1.84 10.04 -0.78
CA THR A 154 2.36 11.16 0.00
C THR A 154 1.44 11.47 1.16
N VAL A 155 2.01 11.90 2.28
CA VAL A 155 1.28 12.35 3.48
C VAL A 155 1.58 13.83 3.70
N GLY A 156 0.56 14.67 3.77
CA GLY A 156 0.76 16.09 4.02
C GLY A 156 -0.45 16.96 3.74
N HIS A 157 -0.22 18.27 3.69
CA HIS A 157 -1.27 19.23 3.36
C HIS A 157 -1.58 19.22 1.86
N PRO A 158 -2.86 19.35 1.47
CA PRO A 158 -3.24 19.35 0.06
C PRO A 158 -2.60 20.45 -0.78
N LYS A 159 -2.41 21.65 -0.20
CA LYS A 159 -1.68 22.76 -0.85
C LYS A 159 -0.23 22.41 -1.23
N ASP A 160 0.37 21.42 -0.55
CA ASP A 160 1.72 20.94 -0.80
C ASP A 160 1.76 19.75 -1.77
N SER A 161 0.61 19.26 -2.26
CA SER A 161 0.52 18.01 -3.00
C SER A 161 1.45 17.93 -4.20
N THR A 162 1.50 18.97 -5.05
CA THR A 162 2.39 19.01 -6.22
C THR A 162 3.86 18.92 -5.79
N ARG A 163 4.26 19.71 -4.79
CA ARG A 163 5.63 19.72 -4.26
C ARG A 163 6.01 18.35 -3.68
N LEU A 164 5.09 17.72 -2.95
CA LEU A 164 5.30 16.39 -2.38
C LEU A 164 5.39 15.31 -3.47
N TYR A 165 4.57 15.43 -4.52
CA TYR A 165 4.63 14.54 -5.68
C TYR A 165 5.97 14.65 -6.41
N ASP A 166 6.46 15.85 -6.68
CA ASP A 166 7.74 16.06 -7.36
C ASP A 166 8.90 15.48 -6.55
N LYS A 167 8.92 15.73 -5.24
CA LYS A 167 9.91 15.16 -4.31
C LYS A 167 9.87 13.63 -4.29
N MET A 168 8.68 13.04 -4.30
CA MET A 168 8.49 11.58 -4.37
C MET A 168 9.07 11.02 -5.67
N GLN A 169 8.86 11.69 -6.81
CA GLN A 169 9.40 11.25 -8.11
C GLN A 169 10.92 11.34 -8.15
N GLU A 170 11.51 12.41 -7.62
CA GLU A 170 12.96 12.56 -7.47
C GLU A 170 13.54 11.40 -6.66
N ARG A 171 12.96 11.13 -5.48
CA ARG A 171 13.43 10.08 -4.59
C ARG A 171 13.26 8.67 -5.19
N LEU A 172 12.16 8.42 -5.89
CA LEU A 172 11.96 7.17 -6.63
C LEU A 172 13.03 7.01 -7.72
N THR A 173 13.37 8.08 -8.42
CA THR A 173 14.44 8.10 -9.44
C THR A 173 15.80 7.77 -8.80
N GLU A 174 16.12 8.35 -7.64
CA GLU A 174 17.36 8.01 -6.93
C GLU A 174 17.42 6.52 -6.55
N ILE A 175 16.32 5.96 -6.06
CA ILE A 175 16.23 4.53 -5.75
C ILE A 175 16.49 3.71 -7.01
N GLN A 176 15.82 4.02 -8.12
CA GLN A 176 16.03 3.33 -9.40
C GLN A 176 17.50 3.35 -9.83
N LEU A 177 18.16 4.50 -9.75
CA LEU A 177 19.58 4.64 -10.09
C LEU A 177 20.50 3.80 -9.19
N ARG A 178 20.18 3.65 -7.90
CA ARG A 178 20.92 2.75 -7.00
C ARG A 178 20.74 1.30 -7.42
N PHE A 179 19.51 0.86 -7.67
CA PHE A 179 19.25 -0.50 -8.14
C PHE A 179 19.91 -0.82 -9.48
N LEU A 180 20.00 0.14 -10.41
CA LEU A 180 20.72 -0.04 -11.68
C LEU A 180 22.24 -0.16 -11.52
N ARG A 181 22.79 0.39 -10.43
CA ARG A 181 24.22 0.30 -10.11
C ARG A 181 24.55 -1.03 -9.44
N ASP A 182 23.73 -1.42 -8.48
CA ASP A 182 24.00 -2.52 -7.55
C ASP A 182 23.51 -3.89 -8.06
N HIS A 183 22.59 -3.90 -9.04
CA HIS A 183 22.02 -5.11 -9.67
C HIS A 183 22.16 -5.14 -11.19
#